data_AF-A0A923YFR7-F1
#
_entry.id   AF-A0A923YFR7-F1
#
_cell.length_a   1.000
_cell.length_b   1.000
_cell.length_c   1.000
_cell.angle_alpha   90.00
_cell.angle_beta   90.00
_cell.angle_gamma   90.00
#
_symmetry.space_group_name_H-M   'P 1'
#
loop_
_entity.id
_entity.type
_entity.pdbx_description
1 polymer ?
#
loop_
_entity_poly.entity_id
_entity_poly.type
_entity_poly.pdbx_seq_one_letter_code
_entity_poly.pdbx_strand_id
1 'polypeptide(L)'
;MKSVKQALLKTSPYEDYVQALGKAGLKETQLAKAWMEAGKQALNDSIIVTLPFTETGFFEGSVPQARSYRFSVYGGQVLSIKGQTKTIHASDIFADLFLWKDNHWQSLMHADSGLNITYEFDKEERCLLRIQPELLSDTWYSLIIASKPALINPVKGATNKSIGSFYGNDRDAGKRKHEGIDIFAPRGTPVVAPADGMVYSVGTNNLGGKVIWLYDMKRGQTYYFAHLDSQWVNAGKQLKQGDTLGQIGNTGNAQHTAPHLHFGIYRSGSIDPLRSIQTTPSISCMPLDTLLRSAVYKVSVKEALLHTSPDSKSNVLYTLVKDTYVKQLARSKNWSRIALPDGKQAFVKQNDISLADRGKRITLRDKDTLWSAANTQRLPVMGLYSSEVVELFARYKSFGYVKTKQNVYGWIKM
;
A
#
# COMPACT_ATOMS: atom_id res chain seq x y z
N MET A 1 -23.79 7.65 15.25
CA MET A 1 -24.88 7.36 14.28
C MET A 1 -24.25 6.94 12.96
N LYS A 2 -24.36 5.66 12.59
CA LYS A 2 -24.21 5.22 11.20
C LYS A 2 -25.46 5.71 10.47
N SER A 3 -25.37 6.73 9.63
CA SER A 3 -26.54 7.17 8.88
C SER A 3 -26.90 6.06 7.89
N VAL A 4 -28.19 5.72 7.86
CA VAL A 4 -28.83 4.74 6.98
C VAL A 4 -28.90 5.31 5.53
N LYS A 5 -27.85 6.02 5.08
CA LYS A 5 -27.73 6.66 3.76
C LYS A 5 -26.51 6.20 2.95
N GLN A 6 -25.97 5.02 3.26
CA GLN A 6 -24.95 4.34 2.44
C GLN A 6 -25.37 2.93 1.97
N ALA A 7 -26.69 2.68 1.86
CA ALA A 7 -27.24 1.41 1.39
C ALA A 7 -27.84 1.47 -0.04
N LEU A 8 -27.44 2.47 -0.82
CA LEU A 8 -27.43 2.39 -2.29
C LEU A 8 -25.96 2.52 -2.65
N LEU A 9 -25.30 1.40 -2.95
CA LEU A 9 -23.96 1.42 -3.53
C LEU A 9 -24.06 2.25 -4.81
N LYS A 10 -23.62 3.51 -4.78
CA LYS A 10 -23.23 4.19 -6.00
C LYS A 10 -22.22 3.29 -6.67
N THR A 11 -22.48 2.98 -7.93
CA THR A 11 -21.53 2.37 -8.85
C THR A 11 -20.20 3.10 -8.74
N SER A 12 -19.08 2.36 -8.76
CA SER A 12 -17.77 3.03 -8.70
C SER A 12 -17.52 3.81 -9.99
N PRO A 13 -16.65 4.85 -9.98
CA PRO A 13 -16.27 5.56 -11.21
C PRO A 13 -15.79 4.62 -12.32
N TYR A 14 -15.11 3.52 -11.94
CA TYR A 14 -14.74 2.46 -12.87
C TYR A 14 -15.97 1.76 -13.50
N GLU A 15 -16.96 1.40 -12.69
CA GLU A 15 -18.19 0.75 -13.17
C GLU A 15 -19.03 1.70 -14.02
N ASP A 16 -19.12 2.97 -13.64
CA ASP A 16 -19.77 4.03 -14.41
C ASP A 16 -19.12 4.19 -15.79
N TYR A 17 -17.79 4.16 -15.85
CA TYR A 17 -17.05 4.20 -17.10
C TYR A 17 -17.32 2.96 -17.97
N VAL A 18 -17.36 1.76 -17.38
CA VAL A 18 -17.73 0.52 -18.10
C VAL A 18 -19.15 0.64 -18.69
N GLN A 19 -20.10 1.21 -17.94
CA GLN A 19 -21.45 1.46 -18.43
C GLN A 19 -21.46 2.52 -19.55
N ALA A 20 -20.66 3.58 -19.43
CA ALA A 20 -20.53 4.61 -20.45
C ALA A 20 -19.98 4.04 -21.78
N LEU A 21 -18.97 3.16 -21.73
CA LEU A 21 -18.50 2.41 -22.91
C LEU A 21 -19.61 1.57 -23.55
N GLY A 22 -20.49 0.99 -22.73
CA GLY A 22 -21.67 0.26 -23.21
C GLY A 22 -22.66 1.17 -23.94
N LYS A 23 -23.01 2.31 -23.33
CA LYS A 23 -23.92 3.31 -23.92
C LYS A 23 -23.37 3.91 -25.21
N ALA A 24 -22.05 4.05 -25.32
CA ALA A 24 -21.37 4.53 -26.52
C ALA A 24 -21.20 3.45 -27.61
N GLY A 25 -21.61 2.20 -27.37
CA GLY A 25 -21.42 1.09 -28.31
C GLY A 25 -19.96 0.61 -28.44
N LEU A 26 -19.07 1.05 -27.53
CA LEU A 26 -17.64 0.76 -27.58
C LEU A 26 -17.23 -0.48 -26.77
N LYS A 27 -18.09 -0.95 -25.87
CA LYS A 27 -17.79 -2.06 -24.95
C LYS A 27 -17.31 -3.34 -25.64
N GLU A 28 -17.83 -3.62 -26.84
CA GLU A 28 -17.51 -4.84 -27.58
C GLU A 28 -16.23 -4.74 -28.44
N THR A 29 -15.64 -3.54 -28.54
CA THR A 29 -14.37 -3.33 -29.24
C THR A 29 -13.23 -4.09 -28.56
N GLN A 30 -12.21 -4.47 -29.33
CA GLN A 30 -11.03 -5.15 -28.78
C GLN A 30 -10.32 -4.30 -27.72
N LEU A 31 -10.28 -2.98 -27.93
CA LEU A 31 -9.64 -2.04 -27.02
C LEU A 31 -10.38 -1.97 -25.66
N ALA A 32 -11.71 -1.85 -25.67
CA ALA A 32 -12.51 -1.85 -24.45
C ALA A 32 -12.44 -3.19 -23.71
N LYS A 33 -12.47 -4.31 -24.43
CA LYS A 33 -12.28 -5.65 -23.85
C LYS A 33 -10.92 -5.79 -23.18
N ALA A 34 -9.84 -5.34 -23.84
CA ALA A 34 -8.49 -5.36 -23.28
C ALA A 34 -8.38 -4.49 -22.02
N TRP A 35 -9.04 -3.33 -21.99
CA TRP A 35 -9.07 -2.46 -20.81
C TRP A 35 -9.82 -3.06 -19.62
N MET A 36 -11.00 -3.64 -19.86
CA MET A 36 -11.76 -4.34 -18.82
C MET A 36 -10.97 -5.55 -18.30
N GLU A 37 -10.31 -6.29 -19.19
CA GLU A 37 -9.48 -7.43 -18.83
C GLU A 37 -8.24 -7.02 -18.03
N ALA A 38 -7.55 -5.93 -18.40
CA ALA A 38 -6.45 -5.39 -17.61
C ALA A 38 -6.89 -5.05 -16.18
N GLY A 39 -8.08 -4.45 -16.03
CA GLY A 39 -8.67 -4.14 -14.72
C GLY A 39 -8.99 -5.38 -13.87
N LYS A 40 -9.38 -6.49 -14.51
CA LYS A 40 -9.60 -7.79 -13.84
C LYS A 40 -8.29 -8.47 -13.48
N GLN A 41 -7.34 -8.54 -14.41
CA GLN A 41 -6.03 -9.15 -14.20
C GLN A 41 -5.24 -8.46 -13.08
N ALA A 42 -5.39 -7.14 -12.93
CA ALA A 42 -4.77 -6.41 -11.81
C ALA A 42 -5.21 -6.94 -10.43
N LEU A 43 -6.38 -7.56 -10.29
CA LEU A 43 -6.79 -8.18 -9.02
C LEU A 43 -6.01 -9.47 -8.71
N ASN A 44 -5.54 -10.17 -9.76
CA ASN A 44 -4.81 -11.43 -9.67
C ASN A 44 -3.29 -11.21 -9.59
N ASP A 45 -2.75 -10.34 -10.44
CA ASP A 45 -1.30 -10.14 -10.66
C ASP A 45 -0.72 -8.98 -9.82
N SER A 46 -1.36 -8.69 -8.69
CA SER A 46 -1.02 -7.56 -7.83
C SER A 46 0.30 -7.76 -7.08
N ILE A 47 1.11 -6.70 -7.01
CA ILE A 47 2.35 -6.71 -6.21
C ILE A 47 2.04 -6.57 -4.72
N ILE A 48 2.92 -7.07 -3.86
CA ILE A 48 2.81 -6.89 -2.40
C ILE A 48 3.68 -5.72 -1.98
N VAL A 49 3.13 -4.78 -1.23
CA VAL A 49 3.86 -3.62 -0.70
C VAL A 49 3.75 -3.54 0.81
N THR A 50 4.83 -3.10 1.46
CA THR A 50 4.85 -2.81 2.90
C THR A 50 4.53 -1.35 3.13
N LEU A 51 3.67 -1.05 4.09
CA LEU A 51 3.30 0.32 4.42
C LEU A 51 4.31 0.95 5.42
N PRO A 52 4.63 2.24 5.27
CA PRO A 52 4.15 3.13 4.22
C PRO A 52 4.89 2.89 2.89
N PHE A 53 4.16 3.03 1.79
CA PHE A 53 4.63 2.84 0.42
C PHE A 53 4.38 4.10 -0.40
N THR A 54 5.28 4.45 -1.31
CA THR A 54 5.07 5.55 -2.25
C THR A 54 5.71 5.24 -3.59
N GLU A 55 5.11 5.72 -4.67
CA GLU A 55 5.70 5.65 -5.99
C GLU A 55 5.21 6.78 -6.90
N THR A 56 5.91 6.98 -8.01
CA THR A 56 5.44 7.73 -9.18
C THR A 56 5.54 6.86 -10.42
N GLY A 57 4.54 6.89 -11.28
CA GLY A 57 4.47 6.06 -12.47
C GLY A 57 3.75 6.73 -13.64
N PHE A 58 3.73 6.02 -14.76
CA PHE A 58 3.12 6.47 -16.00
C PHE A 58 2.35 5.34 -16.67
N PHE A 59 1.11 5.60 -17.07
CA PHE A 59 0.32 4.77 -17.96
C PHE A 59 0.46 5.28 -19.39
N GLU A 60 0.74 4.37 -20.31
CA GLU A 60 0.82 4.65 -21.74
C GLU A 60 -0.57 4.44 -22.35
N GLY A 61 -1.18 5.48 -22.90
CA GLY A 61 -2.58 5.47 -23.32
C GLY A 61 -2.88 4.45 -24.43
N SER A 62 -1.90 4.17 -25.28
CA SER A 62 -2.03 3.16 -26.35
C SER A 62 -2.07 1.72 -25.83
N VAL A 63 -1.77 1.47 -24.55
CA VAL A 63 -1.72 0.14 -23.95
C VAL A 63 -2.68 0.08 -22.76
N PRO A 64 -3.84 -0.60 -22.89
CA PRO A 64 -4.76 -0.78 -21.77
C PRO A 64 -4.07 -1.49 -20.59
N GLN A 65 -4.01 -0.83 -19.45
CA GLN A 65 -3.28 -1.28 -18.27
C GLN A 65 -4.00 -0.86 -16.99
N ALA A 66 -3.79 -1.64 -15.94
CA ALA A 66 -4.15 -1.29 -14.57
C ALA A 66 -2.98 -1.63 -13.64
N ARG A 67 -2.88 -0.95 -12.51
CA ARG A 67 -1.89 -1.24 -11.47
C ARG A 67 -2.58 -1.56 -10.17
N SER A 68 -1.96 -2.46 -9.42
CA SER A 68 -2.51 -2.89 -8.14
C SER A 68 -1.45 -3.11 -7.08
N TYR A 69 -1.90 -2.98 -5.83
CA TYR A 69 -1.10 -2.97 -4.62
C TYR A 69 -1.80 -3.78 -3.54
N ARG A 70 -1.21 -4.90 -3.13
CA ARG A 70 -1.65 -5.67 -1.97
C ARG A 70 -0.89 -5.26 -0.73
N PHE A 71 -1.60 -5.06 0.36
CA PHE A 71 -1.03 -4.71 1.65
C PHE A 71 -1.97 -5.16 2.78
N SER A 72 -1.44 -5.29 3.98
CA SER A 72 -2.25 -5.54 5.19
C SER A 72 -2.41 -4.25 5.98
N VAL A 73 -3.58 -4.08 6.59
CA VAL A 73 -3.85 -3.02 7.58
C VAL A 73 -4.40 -3.69 8.82
N TYR A 74 -3.99 -3.24 10.00
CA TYR A 74 -4.41 -3.82 11.27
C TYR A 74 -5.56 -3.04 11.90
N GLY A 75 -6.32 -3.71 12.77
CA GLY A 75 -7.32 -3.05 13.61
C GLY A 75 -6.67 -1.94 14.46
N GLY A 76 -7.40 -0.84 14.63
CA GLY A 76 -6.89 0.35 15.32
C GLY A 76 -6.03 1.26 14.43
N GLN A 77 -5.93 0.99 13.12
CA GLN A 77 -5.22 1.86 12.19
C GLN A 77 -6.19 2.58 11.24
N VAL A 78 -5.76 3.76 10.80
CA VAL A 78 -6.39 4.52 9.72
C VAL A 78 -5.50 4.43 8.50
N LEU A 79 -5.99 3.78 7.45
CA LEU A 79 -5.41 3.80 6.12
C LEU A 79 -5.64 5.18 5.49
N SER A 80 -4.60 5.69 4.85
CA SER A 80 -4.61 6.90 4.03
C SER A 80 -3.92 6.58 2.71
N ILE A 81 -4.67 6.65 1.62
CA ILE A 81 -4.14 6.67 0.26
C ILE A 81 -4.32 8.09 -0.24
N LYS A 82 -3.24 8.68 -0.73
CA LYS A 82 -3.23 10.01 -1.34
C LYS A 82 -2.41 9.96 -2.60
N GLY A 83 -2.75 10.78 -3.58
CA GLY A 83 -1.95 10.87 -4.80
C GLY A 83 -2.23 12.13 -5.58
N GLN A 84 -1.55 12.22 -6.71
CA GLN A 84 -1.73 13.26 -7.70
C GLN A 84 -1.68 12.62 -9.07
N THR A 85 -2.40 13.18 -10.03
CA THR A 85 -2.38 12.75 -11.41
C THR A 85 -2.18 13.92 -12.34
N LYS A 86 -1.62 13.63 -13.51
CA LYS A 86 -1.60 14.54 -14.66
C LYS A 86 -1.85 13.72 -15.91
N THR A 87 -2.71 14.21 -16.77
CA THR A 87 -3.07 13.58 -18.03
C THR A 87 -2.72 14.52 -19.18
N ILE A 88 -2.45 13.97 -20.37
CA ILE A 88 -2.25 14.80 -21.57
C ILE A 88 -3.59 15.40 -22.03
N HIS A 89 -4.66 14.61 -21.96
CA HIS A 89 -6.03 15.01 -22.24
C HIS A 89 -6.87 14.88 -20.97
N ALA A 90 -7.90 15.71 -20.81
CA ALA A 90 -8.81 15.60 -19.66
C ALA A 90 -9.41 14.19 -19.63
N SER A 91 -9.02 13.41 -18.63
CA SER A 91 -9.36 12.00 -18.47
C SER A 91 -9.20 11.64 -17.01
N ASP A 92 -10.00 10.68 -16.57
CA ASP A 92 -10.01 10.27 -15.18
C ASP A 92 -9.06 9.10 -14.90
N ILE A 93 -8.63 9.02 -13.63
CA ILE A 93 -8.09 7.80 -13.06
C ILE A 93 -9.06 7.26 -12.01
N PHE A 94 -9.30 5.97 -12.08
CA PHE A 94 -10.15 5.27 -11.13
C PHE A 94 -9.26 4.64 -10.06
N ALA A 95 -9.62 4.81 -8.79
CA ALA A 95 -9.00 4.13 -7.68
C ALA A 95 -10.04 3.31 -6.92
N ASP A 96 -9.88 2.00 -6.88
CA ASP A 96 -10.77 1.09 -6.16
C ASP A 96 -10.00 0.37 -5.05
N LEU A 97 -10.52 0.41 -3.83
CA LEU A 97 -10.00 -0.31 -2.68
C LEU A 97 -10.88 -1.54 -2.42
N PHE A 98 -10.24 -2.70 -2.33
CA PHE A 98 -10.88 -3.99 -2.10
C PHE A 98 -10.40 -4.63 -0.79
N LEU A 99 -11.25 -5.46 -0.20
CA LEU A 99 -10.92 -6.37 0.89
C LEU A 99 -10.93 -7.82 0.41
N TRP A 100 -10.03 -8.64 0.95
CA TRP A 100 -10.05 -10.08 0.72
C TRP A 100 -11.05 -10.75 1.68
N LYS A 101 -12.17 -11.23 1.14
CA LYS A 101 -13.22 -11.92 1.91
C LYS A 101 -13.78 -13.08 1.10
N ASP A 102 -14.11 -14.19 1.77
CA ASP A 102 -14.73 -15.36 1.14
C ASP A 102 -13.99 -15.84 -0.13
N ASN A 103 -12.65 -15.87 -0.07
CA ASN A 103 -11.74 -16.23 -1.16
C ASN A 103 -11.83 -15.38 -2.44
N HIS A 104 -12.31 -14.14 -2.36
CA HIS A 104 -12.28 -13.19 -3.47
C HIS A 104 -12.09 -11.74 -3.00
N TRP A 105 -11.80 -10.84 -3.95
CA TRP A 105 -11.72 -9.41 -3.71
C TRP A 105 -13.12 -8.78 -3.75
N GLN A 106 -13.54 -8.19 -2.63
CA GLN A 106 -14.80 -7.45 -2.52
C GLN A 106 -14.51 -5.95 -2.48
N SER A 107 -15.24 -5.16 -3.28
CA SER A 107 -15.11 -3.70 -3.27
C SER A 107 -15.48 -3.14 -1.90
N LEU A 108 -14.62 -2.26 -1.37
CA LEU A 108 -14.86 -1.55 -0.11
C LEU A 108 -15.27 -0.11 -0.38
N MET A 109 -14.46 0.61 -1.17
CA MET A 109 -14.69 2.01 -1.52
C MET A 109 -13.84 2.41 -2.72
N HIS A 110 -14.10 3.59 -3.26
CA HIS A 110 -13.40 4.12 -4.42
C HIS A 110 -13.05 5.60 -4.23
N ALA A 111 -12.14 6.09 -5.04
CA ALA A 111 -11.87 7.50 -5.27
C ALA A 111 -11.79 7.78 -6.77
N ASP A 112 -12.03 9.04 -7.12
CA ASP A 112 -11.83 9.59 -8.45
C ASP A 112 -10.35 9.98 -8.67
N SER A 113 -10.13 10.87 -9.63
CA SER A 113 -8.82 11.38 -10.04
C SER A 113 -7.98 12.02 -8.93
N GLY A 114 -8.59 12.37 -7.78
CA GLY A 114 -7.89 12.88 -6.61
C GLY A 114 -7.13 11.83 -5.79
N LEU A 115 -7.29 10.53 -6.08
CA LEU A 115 -6.62 9.41 -5.40
C LEU A 115 -6.64 9.52 -3.86
N ASN A 116 -7.75 9.96 -3.28
CA ASN A 116 -7.86 10.23 -1.84
C ASN A 116 -8.83 9.24 -1.17
N ILE A 117 -8.28 8.28 -0.43
CA ILE A 117 -9.04 7.29 0.33
C ILE A 117 -8.57 7.33 1.78
N THR A 118 -9.51 7.45 2.71
CA THR A 118 -9.24 7.29 4.14
C THR A 118 -10.24 6.30 4.74
N TYR A 119 -9.74 5.28 5.42
CA TYR A 119 -10.58 4.26 6.05
C TYR A 119 -9.97 3.76 7.36
N GLU A 120 -10.79 3.64 8.39
CA GLU A 120 -10.37 3.14 9.70
C GLU A 120 -10.76 1.68 9.86
N PHE A 121 -9.78 0.85 10.20
CA PHE A 121 -9.93 -0.59 10.34
C PHE A 121 -10.16 -0.98 11.80
N ASP A 122 -11.12 -1.86 12.05
CA ASP A 122 -11.43 -2.41 13.37
C ASP A 122 -10.77 -3.77 13.63
N LYS A 123 -10.31 -4.45 12.58
CA LYS A 123 -9.56 -5.70 12.64
C LYS A 123 -8.52 -5.77 11.52
N GLU A 124 -7.65 -6.77 11.58
CA GLU A 124 -6.70 -7.03 10.50
C GLU A 124 -7.43 -7.44 9.23
N GLU A 125 -7.07 -6.77 8.13
CA GLU A 125 -7.66 -6.99 6.81
C GLU A 125 -6.56 -6.98 5.74
N ARG A 126 -6.73 -7.86 4.74
CA ARG A 126 -5.91 -7.85 3.54
C ARG A 126 -6.59 -6.98 2.49
N CYS A 127 -5.88 -5.96 2.04
CA CYS A 127 -6.41 -4.95 1.13
C CYS A 127 -5.74 -5.05 -0.24
N LEU A 128 -6.45 -4.61 -1.27
CA LEU A 128 -5.91 -4.36 -2.60
C LEU A 128 -6.36 -2.98 -3.08
N LEU A 129 -5.44 -2.11 -3.46
CA LEU A 129 -5.74 -0.89 -4.20
C LEU A 129 -5.50 -1.18 -5.68
N ARG A 130 -6.49 -0.89 -6.55
CA ARG A 130 -6.34 -0.85 -8.01
C ARG A 130 -6.41 0.59 -8.46
N ILE A 131 -5.50 1.00 -9.35
CA ILE A 131 -5.59 2.25 -10.11
C ILE A 131 -5.60 1.96 -11.61
N GLN A 132 -6.45 2.68 -12.35
CA GLN A 132 -6.59 2.49 -13.79
C GLN A 132 -7.09 3.77 -14.46
N PRO A 133 -6.38 4.32 -15.46
CA PRO A 133 -6.87 5.46 -16.22
C PRO A 133 -7.95 5.03 -17.23
N GLU A 134 -8.66 5.99 -17.78
CA GLU A 134 -9.51 5.80 -18.96
C GLU A 134 -8.73 5.28 -20.18
N LEU A 135 -9.47 4.76 -21.18
CA LEU A 135 -8.89 4.33 -22.45
C LEU A 135 -8.18 5.49 -23.16
N LEU A 136 -7.06 5.17 -23.82
CA LEU A 136 -6.30 6.12 -24.65
C LEU A 136 -5.76 7.33 -23.88
N SER A 137 -5.62 7.21 -22.56
CA SER A 137 -5.07 8.26 -21.71
C SER A 137 -3.62 8.00 -21.31
N ASP A 138 -2.73 8.89 -21.74
CA ASP A 138 -1.41 9.03 -21.14
C ASP A 138 -1.54 9.71 -19.78
N THR A 139 -1.21 8.97 -18.72
CA THR A 139 -1.45 9.41 -17.33
C THR A 139 -0.21 9.22 -16.47
N TRP A 140 0.34 10.32 -15.96
CA TRP A 140 1.29 10.28 -14.84
C TRP A 140 0.53 10.25 -13.53
N TYR A 141 1.05 9.51 -12.57
CA TYR A 141 0.58 9.56 -11.20
C TYR A 141 1.73 9.55 -10.21
N SER A 142 1.45 10.06 -9.02
CA SER A 142 2.17 9.73 -7.80
C SER A 142 1.18 9.32 -6.73
N LEU A 143 1.57 8.39 -5.87
CA LEU A 143 0.73 7.95 -4.77
C LEU A 143 1.56 7.62 -3.54
N ILE A 144 0.90 7.70 -2.39
CA ILE A 144 1.34 7.20 -1.11
C ILE A 144 0.21 6.35 -0.52
N ILE A 145 0.58 5.17 -0.02
CA ILE A 145 -0.28 4.28 0.77
C ILE A 145 0.35 4.21 2.15
N ALA A 146 -0.34 4.68 3.17
CA ALA A 146 0.19 4.68 4.54
C ALA A 146 -0.91 4.35 5.53
N SER A 147 -0.54 3.73 6.65
CA SER A 147 -1.40 3.55 7.81
C SER A 147 -0.83 4.32 9.00
N LYS A 148 -1.71 4.97 9.75
CA LYS A 148 -1.38 5.64 11.01
C LYS A 148 -2.22 5.07 12.16
N PRO A 149 -1.77 5.16 13.42
CA PRO A 149 -2.60 4.79 14.56
C PRO A 149 -3.88 5.64 14.59
N ALA A 150 -5.00 5.02 14.98
CA ALA A 150 -6.30 5.68 15.08
C ALA A 150 -6.44 6.53 16.36
N LEU A 151 -5.53 6.32 17.32
CA LEU A 151 -5.45 7.00 18.60
C LEU A 151 -4.09 7.69 18.75
N ILE A 152 -4.02 8.74 19.57
CA ILE A 152 -2.73 9.24 20.04
C ILE A 152 -2.23 8.36 21.19
N ASN A 153 -0.92 8.38 21.45
CA ASN A 153 -0.37 7.75 22.64
C ASN A 153 -0.94 8.43 23.90
N PRO A 154 -1.56 7.69 24.84
CA PRO A 154 -2.17 8.27 26.03
C PRO A 154 -1.15 8.78 27.06
N VAL A 155 0.15 8.58 26.85
CA VAL A 155 1.21 9.15 27.68
C VAL A 155 1.89 10.30 26.94
N LYS A 156 1.83 11.50 27.51
CA LYS A 156 2.40 12.70 26.87
C LYS A 156 3.91 12.55 26.68
N GLY A 157 4.37 12.69 25.43
CA GLY A 157 5.79 12.58 25.06
C GLY A 157 6.32 11.15 24.95
N ALA A 158 5.50 10.12 25.18
CA ALA A 158 5.92 8.74 25.00
C ALA A 158 6.14 8.40 23.52
N THR A 159 7.08 7.48 23.28
CA THR A 159 7.37 6.94 21.94
C THR A 159 7.10 5.45 21.91
N ASN A 160 7.25 4.81 20.76
CA ASN A 160 7.16 3.35 20.66
C ASN A 160 8.13 2.62 21.60
N LYS A 161 9.26 3.23 21.98
CA LYS A 161 10.23 2.66 22.93
C LYS A 161 9.74 2.66 24.37
N SER A 162 8.73 3.47 24.69
CA SER A 162 8.11 3.51 26.02
C SER A 162 7.19 2.31 26.27
N ILE A 163 6.79 1.58 25.24
CA ILE A 163 5.92 0.40 25.36
C ILE A 163 6.79 -0.81 25.70
N GLY A 164 6.67 -1.32 26.93
CA GLY A 164 7.59 -2.34 27.46
C GLY A 164 6.93 -3.67 27.86
N SER A 165 5.62 -3.68 28.08
CA SER A 165 4.86 -4.91 28.37
C SER A 165 3.67 -5.00 27.43
N PHE A 166 3.54 -6.14 26.75
CA PHE A 166 2.63 -6.31 25.63
C PHE A 166 1.37 -7.08 26.01
N TYR A 167 0.32 -6.88 25.22
CA TYR A 167 -0.92 -7.63 25.31
C TYR A 167 -0.66 -9.14 25.17
N GLY A 168 -1.40 -9.95 25.93
CA GLY A 168 -1.25 -11.41 25.92
C GLY A 168 -0.06 -11.96 26.69
N ASN A 169 0.84 -11.12 27.23
CA ASN A 169 1.91 -11.56 28.12
C ASN A 169 1.33 -12.28 29.36
N ASP A 170 2.06 -13.28 29.86
CA ASP A 170 1.71 -13.97 31.10
C ASP A 170 1.80 -13.04 32.31
N ARG A 171 0.87 -13.24 33.23
CA ARG A 171 0.78 -12.49 34.48
C ARG A 171 0.42 -13.42 35.62
N ASP A 172 0.87 -13.06 36.82
CA ASP A 172 0.63 -13.80 38.05
C ASP A 172 0.99 -15.28 37.89
N ALA A 173 2.20 -15.54 37.38
CA ALA A 173 2.72 -16.88 37.05
C ALA A 173 1.84 -17.67 36.04
N GLY A 174 1.27 -16.97 35.05
CA GLY A 174 0.50 -17.58 33.96
C GLY A 174 -0.99 -17.77 34.27
N LYS A 175 -1.45 -17.36 35.46
CA LYS A 175 -2.88 -17.46 35.84
C LYS A 175 -3.79 -16.51 35.07
N ARG A 176 -3.25 -15.40 34.56
CA ARG A 176 -3.99 -14.45 33.71
C ARG A 176 -3.12 -13.99 32.56
N LYS A 177 -3.77 -13.45 31.52
CA LYS A 177 -3.11 -12.76 30.42
C LYS A 177 -3.18 -11.25 30.61
N HIS A 178 -2.21 -10.53 30.05
CA HIS A 178 -2.20 -9.08 30.06
C HIS A 178 -3.24 -8.52 29.06
N GLU A 179 -4.26 -7.83 29.55
CA GLU A 179 -5.39 -7.30 28.74
C GLU A 179 -5.15 -5.88 28.19
N GLY A 180 -3.88 -5.46 28.12
CA GLY A 180 -3.49 -4.14 27.65
C GLY A 180 -2.01 -4.08 27.34
N ILE A 181 -1.46 -2.87 27.31
CA ILE A 181 -0.03 -2.61 27.22
C ILE A 181 0.42 -1.70 28.35
N ASP A 182 1.68 -1.83 28.77
CA ASP A 182 2.29 -0.94 29.75
C ASP A 182 3.21 0.06 29.04
N ILE A 183 2.97 1.34 29.30
CA ILE A 183 3.69 2.47 28.72
C ILE A 183 4.47 3.16 29.85
N PHE A 184 5.78 2.97 29.86
CA PHE A 184 6.68 3.46 30.91
C PHE A 184 7.01 4.93 30.73
N ALA A 185 6.89 5.68 31.82
CA ALA A 185 7.35 7.07 31.91
C ALA A 185 7.52 7.46 33.39
N PRO A 186 8.25 8.54 33.71
CA PRO A 186 8.39 9.01 35.09
C PRO A 186 7.03 9.24 35.78
N ARG A 187 6.95 8.96 37.08
CA ARG A 187 5.79 9.33 37.92
C ARG A 187 5.48 10.82 37.76
N GLY A 188 4.20 11.18 37.71
CA GLY A 188 3.75 12.55 37.46
C GLY A 188 3.62 12.92 35.98
N THR A 189 4.11 12.09 35.05
CA THR A 189 3.94 12.33 33.60
C THR A 189 2.44 12.38 33.24
N PRO A 190 1.97 13.39 32.50
CA PRO A 190 0.56 13.51 32.14
C PRO A 190 0.04 12.33 31.32
N VAL A 191 -1.12 11.81 31.73
CA VAL A 191 -1.94 10.87 30.96
C VAL A 191 -3.04 11.66 30.28
N VAL A 192 -3.20 11.46 28.97
CA VAL A 192 -4.11 12.20 28.10
C VAL A 192 -5.14 11.28 27.43
N ALA A 193 -6.27 11.86 27.05
CA ALA A 193 -7.32 11.15 26.32
C ALA A 193 -6.83 10.75 24.90
N PRO A 194 -6.79 9.45 24.56
CA PRO A 194 -6.28 8.96 23.27
C PRO A 194 -7.20 9.30 22.07
N ALA A 195 -8.47 9.59 22.35
CA ALA A 195 -9.48 10.07 21.41
C ALA A 195 -10.54 10.87 22.17
N ASP A 196 -11.43 11.56 21.43
CA ASP A 196 -12.64 12.14 21.99
C ASP A 196 -13.48 11.08 22.72
N GLY A 197 -14.03 11.43 23.88
CA GLY A 197 -14.83 10.50 24.66
C GLY A 197 -15.51 11.13 25.88
N MET A 198 -16.24 10.31 26.61
CA MET A 198 -16.88 10.68 27.87
C MET A 198 -16.35 9.79 28.99
N VAL A 199 -15.91 10.38 30.10
CA VAL A 199 -15.42 9.64 31.26
C VAL A 199 -16.57 8.82 31.81
N TYR A 200 -16.45 7.49 31.72
CA TYR A 200 -17.46 6.54 32.15
C TYR A 200 -17.39 6.31 33.67
N SER A 201 -16.18 6.14 34.21
CA SER A 201 -15.96 5.98 35.64
C SER A 201 -14.56 6.40 36.08
N VAL A 202 -14.44 6.76 37.35
CA VAL A 202 -13.20 7.11 38.03
C VAL A 202 -13.25 6.44 39.40
N GLY A 203 -12.20 5.73 39.79
CA GLY A 203 -12.21 5.02 41.08
C GLY A 203 -10.88 4.38 41.43
N THR A 204 -10.91 3.52 42.44
CA THR A 204 -9.75 2.77 42.92
C THR A 204 -10.11 1.29 43.07
N ASN A 205 -9.24 0.38 42.64
CA ASN A 205 -9.38 -1.05 42.87
C ASN A 205 -8.03 -1.73 43.19
N ASN A 206 -8.05 -2.99 43.61
CA ASN A 206 -6.86 -3.70 44.07
C ASN A 206 -5.81 -3.93 42.97
N LEU A 207 -6.24 -4.25 41.74
CA LEU A 207 -5.34 -4.57 40.65
C LEU A 207 -4.77 -3.30 40.01
N GLY A 208 -5.65 -2.46 39.46
CA GLY A 208 -5.29 -1.25 38.75
C GLY A 208 -4.95 -0.06 39.65
N GLY A 209 -5.16 -0.11 40.96
CA GLY A 209 -4.98 1.05 41.82
C GLY A 209 -5.97 2.14 41.46
N LYS A 210 -5.50 3.38 41.26
CA LYS A 210 -6.32 4.48 40.76
C LYS A 210 -6.55 4.33 39.26
N VAL A 211 -7.81 4.32 38.85
CA VAL A 211 -8.23 3.97 37.48
C VAL A 211 -9.22 4.95 36.88
N ILE A 212 -9.14 5.15 35.56
CA ILE A 212 -10.12 5.91 34.79
C ILE A 212 -10.62 5.04 33.63
N TRP A 213 -11.91 5.12 33.34
CA TRP A 213 -12.52 4.57 32.14
C TRP A 213 -13.06 5.69 31.25
N LEU A 214 -12.69 5.70 29.97
CA LEU A 214 -13.15 6.67 28.97
C LEU A 214 -13.91 5.93 27.87
N TYR A 215 -15.15 6.32 27.59
CA TYR A 215 -15.94 5.74 26.51
C TYR A 215 -15.81 6.54 25.22
N ASP A 216 -15.38 5.87 24.15
CA ASP A 216 -15.31 6.41 22.79
C ASP A 216 -16.60 6.07 22.04
N MET A 217 -17.46 7.08 21.86
CA MET A 217 -18.73 6.94 21.15
C MET A 217 -18.56 6.67 19.65
N LYS A 218 -17.46 7.12 19.03
CA LYS A 218 -17.21 6.93 17.59
C LYS A 218 -16.93 5.45 17.31
N ARG A 219 -16.16 4.80 18.18
CA ARG A 219 -15.74 3.40 18.01
C ARG A 219 -16.57 2.40 18.80
N GLY A 220 -17.40 2.88 19.73
CA GLY A 220 -18.18 2.03 20.63
C GLY A 220 -17.30 1.15 21.50
N GLN A 221 -16.23 1.72 22.08
CA GLN A 221 -15.26 1.00 22.91
C GLN A 221 -14.86 1.84 24.12
N THR A 222 -14.35 1.19 25.17
CA THR A 222 -13.81 1.87 26.35
C THR A 222 -12.29 1.78 26.40
N TYR A 223 -11.69 2.82 26.96
CA TYR A 223 -10.28 2.90 27.28
C TYR A 223 -10.10 2.84 28.79
N TYR A 224 -9.20 1.98 29.23
CA TYR A 224 -8.86 1.79 30.64
C TYR A 224 -7.47 2.36 30.92
N PHE A 225 -7.37 3.19 31.95
CA PHE A 225 -6.12 3.77 32.44
C PHE A 225 -5.93 3.32 33.87
N ALA A 226 -4.81 2.64 34.17
CA ALA A 226 -4.51 2.15 35.51
C ALA A 226 -3.13 2.57 36.01
N HIS A 227 -2.89 2.29 37.29
CA HIS A 227 -1.69 2.61 38.05
C HIS A 227 -1.46 4.13 38.20
N LEU A 228 -2.52 4.93 38.11
CA LEU A 228 -2.42 6.39 38.16
C LEU A 228 -1.93 6.87 39.53
N ASP A 229 -1.20 7.98 39.54
CA ASP A 229 -0.84 8.70 40.76
C ASP A 229 -1.97 9.63 41.21
N SER A 230 -2.58 10.33 40.25
CA SER A 230 -3.66 11.29 40.44
C SER A 230 -4.67 11.20 39.30
N GLN A 231 -5.93 11.52 39.60
CA GLN A 231 -7.07 11.55 38.68
C GLN A 231 -7.66 12.96 38.72
N TRP A 232 -7.75 13.63 37.58
CA TRP A 232 -8.14 15.05 37.49
C TRP A 232 -9.48 15.27 36.81
N VAL A 233 -10.23 14.19 36.59
CA VAL A 233 -11.52 14.18 35.92
C VAL A 233 -12.54 13.42 36.77
N ASN A 234 -13.81 13.67 36.50
CA ASN A 234 -14.94 13.01 37.13
C ASN A 234 -15.80 12.31 36.07
N ALA A 235 -16.59 11.32 36.48
CA ALA A 235 -17.55 10.66 35.60
C ALA A 235 -18.51 11.68 34.95
N GLY A 236 -18.89 11.43 33.69
CA GLY A 236 -19.71 12.32 32.87
C GLY A 236 -18.93 13.44 32.17
N LYS A 237 -17.65 13.70 32.52
CA LYS A 237 -16.84 14.71 31.83
C LYS A 237 -16.59 14.29 30.38
N GLN A 238 -16.89 15.18 29.44
CA GLN A 238 -16.45 15.04 28.05
C GLN A 238 -15.00 15.50 27.90
N LEU A 239 -14.20 14.70 27.21
CA LEU A 239 -12.80 14.98 26.90
C LEU A 239 -12.60 14.99 25.39
N LYS A 240 -11.75 15.90 24.93
CA LYS A 240 -11.18 15.90 23.59
C LYS A 240 -9.88 15.12 23.56
N GLN A 241 -9.55 14.58 22.40
CA GLN A 241 -8.24 13.97 22.17
C GLN A 241 -7.12 14.92 22.64
N GLY A 242 -6.26 14.45 23.54
CA GLY A 242 -5.16 15.23 24.11
C GLY A 242 -5.45 15.89 25.46
N ASP A 243 -6.71 15.93 25.93
CA ASP A 243 -7.03 16.46 27.25
C ASP A 243 -6.40 15.60 28.35
N THR A 244 -5.79 16.23 29.36
CA THR A 244 -5.18 15.52 30.49
C THR A 244 -6.26 14.98 31.43
N LEU A 245 -6.17 13.70 31.77
CA LEU A 245 -7.10 13.02 32.69
C LEU A 245 -6.49 12.67 34.05
N GLY A 246 -5.16 12.68 34.15
CA GLY A 246 -4.43 12.37 35.37
C GLY A 246 -2.93 12.26 35.13
N GLN A 247 -2.22 11.60 36.05
CA GLN A 247 -0.78 11.41 35.96
C GLN A 247 -0.37 9.96 36.20
N ILE A 248 0.72 9.54 35.55
CA ILE A 248 1.35 8.24 35.75
C ILE A 248 1.78 8.09 37.20
N GLY A 249 1.54 6.90 37.76
CA GLY A 249 2.06 6.47 39.04
C GLY A 249 2.48 5.01 38.99
N ASN A 250 2.27 4.33 40.11
CA ASN A 250 2.46 2.90 40.27
C ASN A 250 1.48 2.33 41.31
N THR A 251 0.26 2.87 41.41
CA THR A 251 -0.72 2.41 42.40
C THR A 251 -1.30 1.03 42.07
N GLY A 252 -1.90 0.35 43.05
CA GLY A 252 -2.42 -1.00 42.88
C GLY A 252 -1.32 -2.05 42.91
N ASN A 253 -1.44 -3.10 42.11
CA ASN A 253 -0.43 -4.17 42.08
C ASN A 253 0.92 -3.77 41.45
N ALA A 254 1.01 -2.57 40.88
CA ALA A 254 2.24 -2.02 40.31
C ALA A 254 3.18 -1.37 41.35
N GLN A 255 2.82 -1.33 42.64
CA GLN A 255 3.52 -0.54 43.68
C GLN A 255 5.02 -0.83 43.85
N HIS A 256 5.48 -2.03 43.45
CA HIS A 256 6.89 -2.44 43.51
C HIS A 256 7.57 -2.50 42.14
N THR A 257 6.97 -1.89 41.12
CA THR A 257 7.47 -1.85 39.75
C THR A 257 7.82 -0.42 39.34
N ALA A 258 8.55 -0.26 38.22
CA ALA A 258 8.80 1.05 37.64
C ALA A 258 7.48 1.74 37.25
N PRO A 259 7.32 3.06 37.47
CA PRO A 259 6.12 3.79 37.09
C PRO A 259 5.75 3.61 35.61
N HIS A 260 4.48 3.32 35.36
CA HIS A 260 3.93 3.11 34.02
C HIS A 260 2.43 3.36 34.01
N LEU A 261 1.90 3.62 32.81
CA LEU A 261 0.47 3.53 32.53
C LEU A 261 0.16 2.13 32.02
N HIS A 262 -0.75 1.41 32.67
CA HIS A 262 -1.43 0.31 32.02
C HIS A 262 -2.59 0.88 31.19
N PHE A 263 -2.56 0.62 29.88
CA PHE A 263 -3.56 1.07 28.92
C PHE A 263 -4.26 -0.12 28.27
N GLY A 264 -5.59 -0.21 28.42
CA GLY A 264 -6.42 -1.26 27.83
C GLY A 264 -7.51 -0.70 26.92
N ILE A 265 -7.93 -1.49 25.93
CA ILE A 265 -9.06 -1.18 25.04
C ILE A 265 -10.07 -2.33 25.14
N TYR A 266 -11.34 -2.01 25.36
CA TYR A 266 -12.39 -3.00 25.56
C TYR A 266 -13.64 -2.71 24.74
N ARG A 267 -14.25 -3.76 24.19
CA ARG A 267 -15.55 -3.71 23.49
C ARG A 267 -16.45 -4.86 23.92
N SER A 268 -16.35 -6.01 23.24
CA SER A 268 -16.94 -7.29 23.64
C SER A 268 -15.95 -8.18 24.40
N GLY A 269 -14.72 -7.69 24.56
CA GLY A 269 -13.57 -8.32 25.20
C GLY A 269 -12.39 -7.34 25.10
N SER A 270 -11.23 -7.74 25.63
CA SER A 270 -10.01 -6.96 25.50
C SER A 270 -9.45 -7.02 24.07
N ILE A 271 -8.88 -5.90 23.62
CA ILE A 271 -8.30 -5.72 22.29
C ILE A 271 -6.85 -5.28 22.48
N ASP A 272 -5.92 -5.84 21.71
CA ASP A 272 -4.52 -5.40 21.72
C ASP A 272 -4.43 -3.89 21.34
N PRO A 273 -4.02 -3.01 22.29
CA PRO A 273 -3.93 -1.59 22.03
C PRO A 273 -2.77 -1.18 21.12
N LEU A 274 -1.77 -2.05 20.92
CA LEU A 274 -0.49 -1.69 20.32
C LEU A 274 -0.67 -0.98 18.97
N ARG A 275 -1.41 -1.58 18.05
CA ARG A 275 -1.64 -1.02 16.70
C ARG A 275 -2.46 0.27 16.71
N SER A 276 -3.23 0.51 17.78
CA SER A 276 -4.06 1.69 17.93
C SER A 276 -3.27 2.95 18.27
N ILE A 277 -2.08 2.81 18.87
CA ILE A 277 -1.25 3.94 19.32
C ILE A 277 0.18 3.95 18.76
N GLN A 278 0.65 2.82 18.20
CA GLN A 278 2.00 2.69 17.67
C GLN A 278 2.19 3.58 16.44
N THR A 279 3.13 4.52 16.53
CA THR A 279 3.46 5.40 15.41
C THR A 279 4.28 4.66 14.37
N THR A 280 4.03 4.93 13.10
CA THR A 280 4.82 4.41 11.97
C THR A 280 5.69 5.54 11.42
N PRO A 281 6.83 5.23 10.78
CA PRO A 281 7.62 6.24 10.08
C PRO A 281 6.73 6.99 9.07
N SER A 282 6.78 8.31 9.09
CA SER A 282 6.14 9.12 8.06
C SER A 282 7.05 9.19 6.84
N ILE A 283 6.50 8.99 5.64
CA ILE A 283 7.20 9.25 4.38
C ILE A 283 6.41 10.29 3.59
N SER A 284 7.12 11.10 2.83
CA SER A 284 6.49 12.02 1.86
C SER A 284 6.03 11.25 0.63
N CYS A 285 4.91 11.67 0.04
CA CYS A 285 4.54 11.22 -1.29
C CYS A 285 5.63 11.64 -2.29
N MET A 286 6.02 10.75 -3.19
CA MET A 286 6.92 11.13 -4.28
C MET A 286 6.31 12.24 -5.13
N PRO A 287 7.12 13.18 -5.62
CA PRO A 287 6.65 14.16 -6.59
C PRO A 287 6.25 13.45 -7.88
N LEU A 288 5.33 14.06 -8.62
CA LEU A 288 4.92 13.57 -9.92
C LEU A 288 6.07 13.67 -10.93
N ASP A 289 6.55 12.54 -11.44
CA ASP A 289 7.61 12.49 -12.47
C ASP A 289 7.00 12.51 -13.88
N THR A 290 6.76 13.71 -14.41
CA THR A 290 6.21 13.90 -15.77
C THR A 290 7.21 13.61 -16.89
N LEU A 291 8.44 13.21 -16.56
CA LEU A 291 9.44 12.73 -17.53
C LEU A 291 9.43 11.20 -17.63
N LEU A 292 8.80 10.50 -16.68
CA LEU A 292 8.65 9.06 -16.73
C LEU A 292 7.85 8.67 -17.98
N ARG A 293 8.38 7.72 -18.74
CA ARG A 293 7.72 7.10 -19.89
C ARG A 293 7.84 5.59 -19.73
N SER A 294 7.03 4.86 -20.47
CA SER A 294 7.05 3.40 -20.61
C SER A 294 8.31 2.87 -21.34
N ALA A 295 9.47 3.40 -20.99
CA ALA A 295 10.73 3.17 -21.68
C ALA A 295 11.31 1.78 -21.39
N VAL A 296 12.06 1.27 -22.37
CA VAL A 296 12.79 0.01 -22.27
C VAL A 296 14.14 0.24 -21.61
N TYR A 297 14.40 -0.52 -20.58
CA TYR A 297 15.67 -0.59 -19.87
C TYR A 297 16.28 -1.98 -20.06
N LYS A 298 17.54 -2.10 -19.66
CA LYS A 298 18.24 -3.37 -19.53
C LYS A 298 19.05 -3.42 -18.25
N VAL A 299 19.28 -4.63 -17.75
CA VAL A 299 20.18 -4.84 -16.61
C VAL A 299 21.61 -4.42 -16.99
N SER A 300 22.19 -3.51 -16.22
CA SER A 300 23.51 -2.93 -16.49
C SER A 300 24.64 -3.62 -15.71
N VAL A 301 24.30 -4.26 -14.59
CA VAL A 301 25.21 -5.01 -13.71
C VAL A 301 25.30 -6.48 -14.11
N LYS A 302 26.25 -7.23 -13.53
CA LYS A 302 26.40 -8.68 -13.79
C LYS A 302 25.11 -9.43 -13.44
N GLU A 303 24.60 -9.17 -12.24
CA GLU A 303 23.40 -9.78 -11.68
C GLU A 303 22.62 -8.71 -10.92
N ALA A 304 21.33 -8.59 -11.21
CA ALA A 304 20.39 -7.70 -10.54
C ALA A 304 19.32 -8.53 -9.82
N LEU A 305 19.11 -8.26 -8.54
CA LEU A 305 18.11 -8.94 -7.73
C LEU A 305 16.75 -8.27 -7.91
N LEU A 306 15.72 -9.08 -8.19
CA LEU A 306 14.33 -8.65 -8.24
C LEU A 306 13.65 -8.93 -6.90
N HIS A 307 13.08 -7.90 -6.32
CA HIS A 307 12.45 -7.92 -5.00
C HIS A 307 10.93 -7.82 -5.09
N THR A 308 10.24 -8.38 -4.08
CA THR A 308 8.78 -8.26 -3.95
C THR A 308 8.32 -6.84 -3.62
N SER A 309 9.15 -6.04 -2.94
CA SER A 309 8.87 -4.67 -2.48
C SER A 309 10.12 -3.79 -2.67
N PRO A 310 10.03 -2.44 -2.76
CA PRO A 310 11.19 -1.56 -2.90
C PRO A 310 11.99 -1.41 -1.58
N ASP A 311 12.44 -2.54 -1.04
CA ASP A 311 13.25 -2.67 0.16
C ASP A 311 14.24 -3.82 -0.04
N SER A 312 15.52 -3.57 0.23
CA SER A 312 16.59 -4.57 0.12
C SER A 312 16.43 -5.74 1.09
N LYS A 313 15.63 -5.57 2.16
CA LYS A 313 15.29 -6.63 3.11
C LYS A 313 14.09 -7.47 2.67
N SER A 314 13.37 -7.07 1.62
CA SER A 314 12.24 -7.84 1.12
C SER A 314 12.69 -9.06 0.32
N ASN A 315 11.79 -10.04 0.18
CA ASN A 315 12.09 -11.30 -0.49
C ASN A 315 12.57 -11.09 -1.93
N VAL A 316 13.65 -11.80 -2.28
CA VAL A 316 14.13 -11.89 -3.65
C VAL A 316 13.28 -12.91 -4.40
N LEU A 317 12.71 -12.50 -5.53
CA LEU A 317 11.93 -13.36 -6.42
C LEU A 317 12.83 -14.09 -7.42
N TYR A 318 13.70 -13.34 -8.10
CA TYR A 318 14.53 -13.83 -9.20
C TYR A 318 15.82 -13.00 -9.29
N THR A 319 16.83 -13.55 -9.95
CA THR A 319 18.03 -12.82 -10.37
C THR A 319 18.01 -12.65 -11.88
N LEU A 320 18.22 -11.43 -12.37
CA LEU A 320 18.40 -11.14 -13.80
C LEU A 320 19.88 -10.95 -14.10
N VAL A 321 20.33 -11.39 -15.26
CA VAL A 321 21.71 -11.19 -15.71
C VAL A 321 21.84 -9.94 -16.58
N LYS A 322 23.08 -9.47 -16.78
CA LYS A 322 23.41 -8.35 -17.66
C LYS A 322 22.71 -8.43 -19.03
N ASP A 323 22.30 -7.27 -19.54
CA ASP A 323 21.57 -7.07 -20.79
C ASP A 323 20.15 -7.67 -20.84
N THR A 324 19.62 -8.18 -19.72
CA THR A 324 18.23 -8.63 -19.66
C THR A 324 17.26 -7.45 -19.83
N TYR A 325 16.26 -7.58 -20.69
CA TYR A 325 15.20 -6.61 -20.94
C TYR A 325 14.33 -6.41 -19.71
N VAL A 326 14.03 -5.15 -19.39
CA VAL A 326 13.03 -4.77 -18.39
C VAL A 326 12.27 -3.53 -18.86
N LYS A 327 10.94 -3.48 -18.72
CA LYS A 327 10.14 -2.27 -18.97
C LYS A 327 9.94 -1.53 -17.65
N GLN A 328 10.37 -0.27 -17.55
CA GLN A 328 10.13 0.53 -16.34
C GLN A 328 8.68 1.02 -16.31
N LEU A 329 7.97 0.71 -15.23
CA LEU A 329 6.56 1.10 -15.03
C LEU A 329 6.43 2.30 -14.09
N ALA A 330 7.23 2.30 -13.02
CA ALA A 330 7.19 3.30 -11.96
C ALA A 330 8.52 3.36 -11.21
N ARG A 331 8.67 4.38 -10.36
CA ARG A 331 9.79 4.58 -9.45
C ARG A 331 9.29 4.71 -8.01
N SER A 332 10.03 4.11 -7.09
CA SER A 332 9.83 4.24 -5.64
C SER A 332 11.20 4.50 -4.99
N LYS A 333 11.49 5.76 -4.65
CA LYS A 333 12.80 6.21 -4.17
C LYS A 333 13.91 5.78 -5.16
N ASN A 334 14.87 4.98 -4.72
CA ASN A 334 15.96 4.43 -5.53
C ASN A 334 15.62 3.09 -6.22
N TRP A 335 14.35 2.69 -6.24
CA TRP A 335 13.86 1.47 -6.87
C TRP A 335 13.04 1.78 -8.11
N SER A 336 13.10 0.87 -9.08
CA SER A 336 12.22 0.83 -10.24
C SER A 336 11.25 -0.32 -10.09
N ARG A 337 9.95 -0.05 -10.22
CA ARG A 337 8.97 -1.09 -10.55
C ARG A 337 9.12 -1.40 -12.02
N ILE A 338 9.35 -2.66 -12.35
CA ILE A 338 9.54 -3.13 -13.71
C ILE A 338 8.51 -4.19 -14.08
N ALA A 339 8.30 -4.37 -15.39
CA ALA A 339 7.66 -5.54 -15.96
C ALA A 339 8.63 -6.31 -16.86
N LEU A 340 8.58 -7.62 -16.76
CA LEU A 340 9.22 -8.54 -17.70
C LEU A 340 8.28 -8.85 -18.88
N PRO A 341 8.80 -9.36 -20.01
CA PRO A 341 7.98 -9.71 -21.17
C PRO A 341 6.92 -10.79 -20.92
N ASP A 342 7.05 -11.60 -19.86
CA ASP A 342 6.04 -12.57 -19.43
C ASP A 342 4.95 -11.96 -18.52
N GLY A 343 4.96 -10.64 -18.32
CA GLY A 343 3.98 -9.91 -17.50
C GLY A 343 4.35 -9.83 -16.02
N LYS A 344 5.35 -10.59 -15.56
CA LYS A 344 5.77 -10.53 -14.15
C LYS A 344 6.29 -9.16 -13.78
N GLN A 345 5.87 -8.68 -12.62
CA GLN A 345 6.30 -7.40 -12.07
C GLN A 345 7.12 -7.59 -10.80
N ALA A 346 8.13 -6.75 -10.62
CA ALA A 346 8.98 -6.75 -9.44
C ALA A 346 9.67 -5.38 -9.25
N PHE A 347 10.44 -5.26 -8.17
CA PHE A 347 11.29 -4.09 -7.92
C PHE A 347 12.76 -4.43 -8.14
N VAL A 348 13.49 -3.52 -8.77
CA VAL A 348 14.95 -3.59 -8.95
C VAL A 348 15.55 -2.26 -8.55
N LYS A 349 16.79 -2.24 -8.06
CA LYS A 349 17.47 -0.97 -7.79
C LYS A 349 17.64 -0.20 -9.11
N GLN A 350 17.35 1.10 -9.09
CA GLN A 350 17.42 1.95 -10.28
C GLN A 350 18.83 1.97 -10.89
N ASN A 351 19.88 1.84 -10.08
CA ASN A 351 21.27 1.84 -10.56
C ASN A 351 21.70 0.51 -11.21
N ASP A 352 20.93 -0.56 -11.01
CA ASP A 352 21.20 -1.89 -11.58
C ASP A 352 20.65 -2.04 -13.01
N ILE A 353 19.92 -1.02 -13.49
CA ILE A 353 19.35 -0.94 -14.83
C ILE A 353 19.78 0.35 -15.51
N SER A 354 19.93 0.31 -16.84
CA SER A 354 20.19 1.48 -17.67
C SER A 354 19.20 1.53 -18.83
N LEU A 355 18.95 2.72 -19.36
CA LEU A 355 18.12 2.87 -20.55
C LEU A 355 18.71 2.01 -21.68
N ALA A 356 17.85 1.31 -22.42
CA ALA A 356 18.26 0.54 -23.58
C ALA A 356 18.26 1.45 -24.82
N ASP A 357 19.16 2.43 -24.84
CA ASP A 357 19.28 3.47 -25.88
C ASP A 357 20.35 3.18 -26.93
N ARG A 358 21.22 2.20 -26.68
CA ARG A 358 22.30 1.78 -27.59
C ARG A 358 22.22 0.29 -27.87
N GLY A 359 22.05 -0.04 -29.15
CA GLY A 359 21.98 -1.42 -29.64
C GLY A 359 23.30 -1.91 -30.25
N LYS A 360 23.57 -3.21 -30.16
CA LYS A 360 24.66 -3.88 -30.85
C LYS A 360 24.19 -4.33 -32.23
N ARG A 361 24.88 -3.93 -33.30
CA ARG A 361 24.58 -4.44 -34.66
C ARG A 361 24.83 -5.94 -34.73
N ILE A 362 23.83 -6.66 -35.24
CA ILE A 362 23.89 -8.09 -35.54
C ILE A 362 23.37 -8.32 -36.95
N THR A 363 23.98 -9.27 -37.66
CA THR A 363 23.54 -9.72 -38.98
C THR A 363 22.78 -11.03 -38.81
N LEU A 364 21.56 -11.10 -39.33
CA LEU A 364 20.75 -12.32 -39.31
C LEU A 364 21.36 -13.35 -40.25
N ARG A 365 21.51 -14.60 -39.78
CA ARG A 365 22.05 -15.70 -40.60
C ARG A 365 21.00 -16.27 -41.54
N ASP A 366 19.77 -16.37 -41.04
CA ASP A 366 18.62 -16.95 -41.73
C ASP A 366 17.46 -15.94 -41.74
N LYS A 367 16.43 -16.25 -42.54
CA LYS A 367 15.16 -15.54 -42.47
C LYS A 367 14.55 -15.73 -41.08
N ASP A 368 14.04 -14.64 -40.49
CA ASP A 368 13.35 -14.69 -39.19
C ASP A 368 12.07 -13.82 -39.24
N THR A 369 11.32 -13.83 -38.15
CA THR A 369 10.12 -13.01 -37.96
C THR A 369 10.37 -12.05 -36.81
N LEU A 370 10.03 -10.77 -37.04
CA LEU A 370 9.97 -9.78 -35.97
C LEU A 370 8.64 -9.94 -35.23
N TRP A 371 8.68 -10.36 -33.98
CA TRP A 371 7.50 -10.59 -33.13
C TRP A 371 7.15 -9.37 -32.29
N SER A 372 5.84 -9.18 -32.04
CA SER A 372 5.34 -8.10 -31.17
C SER A 372 5.68 -8.29 -29.68
N ALA A 373 6.04 -9.51 -29.28
CA ALA A 373 6.46 -9.86 -27.92
C ALA A 373 7.46 -11.03 -27.93
N ALA A 374 8.13 -11.28 -26.80
CA ALA A 374 9.11 -12.36 -26.62
C ALA A 374 8.44 -13.76 -26.56
N ASN A 375 7.61 -14.08 -27.55
CA ASN A 375 6.86 -15.32 -27.69
C ASN A 375 6.44 -15.50 -29.17
N THR A 376 6.77 -16.65 -29.77
CA THR A 376 6.47 -16.97 -31.18
C THR A 376 5.00 -17.26 -31.47
N GLN A 377 4.14 -17.32 -30.46
CA GLN A 377 2.68 -17.44 -30.62
C GLN A 377 1.98 -16.07 -30.72
N ARG A 378 2.75 -14.97 -30.69
CA ARG A 378 2.23 -13.60 -30.76
C ARG A 378 2.21 -13.10 -32.19
N LEU A 379 1.55 -11.96 -32.43
CA LEU A 379 1.38 -11.45 -33.78
C LEU A 379 2.75 -11.10 -34.39
N PRO A 380 3.03 -11.57 -35.63
CA PRO A 380 4.19 -11.12 -36.38
C PRO A 380 4.01 -9.64 -36.73
N VAL A 381 5.07 -8.86 -36.57
CA VAL A 381 5.13 -7.45 -36.98
C VAL A 381 5.57 -7.37 -38.44
N MET A 382 6.65 -8.07 -38.79
CA MET A 382 7.16 -8.16 -40.16
C MET A 382 8.10 -9.36 -40.33
N GLY A 383 8.31 -9.80 -41.58
CA GLY A 383 9.38 -10.74 -41.91
C GLY A 383 10.73 -10.04 -42.02
N LEU A 384 11.80 -10.73 -41.63
CA LEU A 384 13.18 -10.27 -41.73
C LEU A 384 13.96 -11.20 -42.66
N TYR A 385 14.83 -10.65 -43.49
CA TYR A 385 15.58 -11.42 -44.50
C TYR A 385 16.93 -11.91 -43.97
N SER A 386 17.44 -12.97 -44.61
CA SER A 386 18.84 -13.39 -44.41
C SER A 386 19.78 -12.22 -44.71
N SER A 387 20.86 -12.11 -43.93
CA SER A 387 21.87 -11.05 -44.02
C SER A 387 21.36 -9.64 -43.68
N GLU A 388 20.11 -9.50 -43.22
CA GLU A 388 19.60 -8.23 -42.72
C GLU A 388 20.31 -7.84 -41.41
N VAL A 389 20.58 -6.54 -41.25
CA VAL A 389 21.26 -6.01 -40.06
C VAL A 389 20.22 -5.37 -39.14
N VAL A 390 20.18 -5.82 -37.89
CA VAL A 390 19.33 -5.25 -36.83
C VAL A 390 20.19 -4.81 -35.64
N GLU A 391 19.66 -3.90 -34.84
CA GLU A 391 20.33 -3.42 -33.62
C GLU A 391 19.72 -4.11 -32.39
N LEU A 392 20.50 -4.92 -31.68
CA LEU A 392 20.11 -5.64 -30.47
C LEU A 392 20.29 -4.79 -29.22
N PHE A 393 19.19 -4.49 -28.53
CA PHE A 393 19.19 -3.62 -27.35
C PHE A 393 19.21 -4.41 -26.04
N ALA A 394 18.45 -5.50 -25.96
CA ALA A 394 18.32 -6.30 -24.74
C ALA A 394 17.93 -7.75 -25.07
N ARG A 395 17.98 -8.64 -24.08
CA ARG A 395 17.65 -10.06 -24.21
C ARG A 395 16.60 -10.49 -23.19
N TYR A 396 15.81 -11.50 -23.53
CA TYR A 396 14.94 -12.17 -22.56
C TYR A 396 14.76 -13.63 -22.98
N LYS A 397 15.23 -14.57 -22.15
CA LYS A 397 15.28 -16.01 -22.50
C LYS A 397 15.96 -16.18 -23.89
N SER A 398 15.36 -16.95 -24.79
CA SER A 398 15.83 -17.17 -26.17
C SER A 398 15.38 -16.08 -27.15
N PHE A 399 15.15 -14.84 -26.70
CA PHE A 399 14.71 -13.74 -27.55
C PHE A 399 15.61 -12.52 -27.39
N GLY A 400 15.82 -11.81 -28.50
CA GLY A 400 16.48 -10.50 -28.56
C GLY A 400 15.48 -9.41 -28.87
N TYR A 401 15.47 -8.33 -28.09
CA TYR A 401 14.73 -7.11 -28.42
C TYR A 401 15.58 -6.24 -29.35
N VAL A 402 15.07 -6.02 -30.57
CA VAL A 402 15.83 -5.41 -31.66
C VAL A 402 15.09 -4.24 -32.30
N LYS A 403 15.85 -3.40 -33.00
CA LYS A 403 15.36 -2.36 -33.91
C LYS A 403 15.81 -2.67 -35.33
N THR A 404 14.90 -2.60 -36.29
CA THR A 404 15.19 -2.77 -37.72
C THR A 404 15.70 -1.47 -38.35
N LYS A 405 16.19 -1.55 -39.60
CA LYS A 405 16.59 -0.36 -40.38
C LYS A 405 15.41 0.59 -40.65
N GLN A 406 14.19 0.07 -40.70
CA GLN A 406 12.96 0.87 -40.85
C GLN A 406 12.49 1.50 -39.53
N ASN A 407 13.31 1.49 -38.48
CA ASN A 407 12.98 1.97 -37.12
C ASN A 407 11.83 1.22 -36.44
N VAL A 408 11.58 -0.03 -36.83
CA VAL A 408 10.57 -0.88 -36.18
C VAL A 408 11.23 -1.65 -35.04
N TYR A 409 10.61 -1.62 -33.86
CA TYR A 409 11.06 -2.38 -32.70
C TYR A 409 10.27 -3.69 -32.57
N GLY A 410 10.94 -4.75 -32.10
CA GLY A 410 10.28 -6.03 -31.84
C GLY A 410 11.25 -7.08 -31.32
N TRP A 411 10.84 -8.34 -31.41
CA TRP A 411 11.58 -9.47 -30.86
C TRP A 411 11.97 -10.46 -31.94
N ILE A 412 13.20 -10.95 -31.90
CA ILE A 412 13.68 -12.06 -32.75
C ILE A 412 14.07 -13.25 -31.87
N LYS A 413 14.06 -14.46 -32.42
CA LYS A 413 14.52 -15.64 -31.69
C LYS A 413 16.05 -15.71 -31.78
N MET A 414 16.74 -15.99 -30.68
CA MET A 414 18.21 -16.01 -30.60
C MET A 414 18.76 -17.27 -29.97
#